data_AF-A0A850EUW2-F1
#
_entry.id   AF-A0A850EUW2-F1
#
_cell.length_a   1.000
_cell.length_b   1.000
_cell.length_c   1.000
_cell.angle_alpha   90.00
_cell.angle_beta   90.00
_cell.angle_gamma   90.00
#
_symmetry.space_group_name_H-M   'P 1'
#
loop_
_entity.id
_entity.type
_entity.pdbx_description
1 polymer ?
#
loop_
_entity_poly.entity_id
_entity_poly.type
_entity_poly.pdbx_seq_one_letter_code
_entity_poly.pdbx_strand_id
1 'polypeptide(L)'
;MITSTPKSYVVGITGASGAVYGVRLTETLLSMGHTVHLVVSTAGWRVFKEELGFAVTDREGFLNDTFKGHPGSLHYHPVADIGASIASGSFRVEGMIIMPCSMGTLSAVANGASDNLMSRAADVMLKEGRPLVLVPRETPLHAIHLENMLKLARLGVRIIPAMPAFYHGPQSMDDLINFMVGKVLDNLNIEHHLFRRWGE
;
A
#
# COMPACT_ATOMS: atom_id res chain seq x y z
N MET A 1 13.17 -14.60 -15.80
CA MET A 1 12.39 -13.35 -15.67
C MET A 1 10.93 -13.75 -15.70
N ILE A 2 10.19 -13.52 -14.61
CA ILE A 2 8.74 -13.74 -14.61
C ILE A 2 8.14 -12.62 -15.46
N THR A 3 7.77 -12.92 -16.70
CA THR A 3 7.19 -11.96 -17.63
C THR A 3 5.69 -11.88 -17.37
N SER A 4 5.29 -11.22 -16.28
CA SER A 4 3.89 -10.85 -16.10
C SER A 4 3.57 -9.67 -17.01
N THR A 5 2.42 -9.71 -17.69
CA THR A 5 1.92 -8.57 -18.47
C THR A 5 1.84 -7.33 -17.57
N PRO A 6 2.35 -6.15 -18.00
CA PRO A 6 2.24 -4.93 -17.23
C PRO A 6 0.80 -4.65 -16.79
N LYS A 7 0.62 -4.35 -15.51
CA LYS A 7 -0.66 -4.14 -14.82
C LYS A 7 -0.62 -2.83 -14.04
N SER A 8 -1.78 -2.30 -13.69
CA SER A 8 -1.89 -1.03 -12.94
C SER A 8 -2.43 -1.26 -11.54
N TYR A 9 -1.75 -0.71 -10.53
CA TYR A 9 -2.15 -0.80 -9.12
C TYR A 9 -2.20 0.58 -8.48
N VAL A 10 -3.09 0.75 -7.50
CA VAL A 10 -3.08 1.93 -6.63
C VAL A 10 -2.32 1.59 -5.36
N VAL A 11 -1.34 2.42 -5.00
CA VAL A 11 -0.61 2.30 -3.72
C VAL A 11 -0.88 3.53 -2.88
N GLY A 12 -1.43 3.30 -1.69
CA GLY A 12 -1.72 4.30 -0.69
C GLY A 12 -0.73 4.23 0.47
N ILE A 13 -0.10 5.34 0.83
CA ILE A 13 0.80 5.43 1.98
C ILE A 13 0.23 6.43 2.99
N THR A 14 -0.04 5.96 4.20
CA THR A 14 -0.70 6.77 5.24
C THR A 14 0.20 7.02 6.45
N GLY A 15 -0.24 7.85 7.39
CA GLY A 15 0.53 8.27 8.56
C GLY A 15 0.68 7.22 9.68
N ALA A 16 0.63 5.93 9.37
CA ALA A 16 1.11 4.91 10.28
C ALA A 16 2.62 4.72 10.08
N SER A 17 3.33 4.36 11.15
CA SER A 17 4.74 4.03 11.07
C SER A 17 4.97 2.76 10.24
N GLY A 18 6.17 2.63 9.66
CA GLY A 18 6.51 1.59 8.68
C GLY A 18 6.45 2.12 7.25
N ALA A 19 6.83 3.38 7.02
CA ALA A 19 6.90 4.00 5.70
C ALA A 19 7.71 3.15 4.70
N VAL A 20 8.77 2.50 5.18
CA VAL A 20 9.64 1.62 4.40
C VAL A 20 8.88 0.50 3.68
N TYR A 21 7.78 0.00 4.27
CA TYR A 21 6.96 -1.03 3.65
C TYR A 21 6.28 -0.53 2.37
N GLY A 22 5.70 0.68 2.41
CA GLY A 22 5.05 1.30 1.27
C GLY A 22 6.03 1.68 0.16
N VAL A 23 7.21 2.16 0.54
CA VAL A 23 8.31 2.44 -0.39
C VAL A 23 8.77 1.15 -1.07
N ARG A 24 9.10 0.11 -0.30
CA ARG A 24 9.57 -1.17 -0.87
C ARG A 24 8.52 -1.86 -1.74
N LEU A 25 7.24 -1.79 -1.38
CA LEU A 25 6.15 -2.27 -2.24
C LEU A 25 6.12 -1.53 -3.58
N THR A 26 6.24 -0.20 -3.55
CA THR A 26 6.24 0.63 -4.76
C THR A 26 7.45 0.32 -5.65
N GLU A 27 8.65 0.27 -5.08
CA GLU A 27 9.88 -0.14 -5.79
C GLU A 27 9.73 -1.51 -6.44
N THR A 28 9.13 -2.47 -5.71
CA THR A 28 8.96 -3.84 -6.19
C THR A 28 8.01 -3.89 -7.39
N LEU A 29 6.85 -3.24 -7.30
CA LEU A 29 5.87 -3.20 -8.39
C LEU A 29 6.47 -2.52 -9.64
N LEU A 30 7.17 -1.40 -9.45
CA LEU A 30 7.85 -0.72 -10.55
C LEU A 30 8.98 -1.56 -11.16
N SER A 31 9.74 -2.28 -10.34
CA SER A 31 10.79 -3.22 -10.79
C SER A 31 10.23 -4.38 -11.61
N MET A 32 8.99 -4.79 -11.34
CA MET A 32 8.25 -5.80 -12.11
C MET A 32 7.64 -5.24 -13.41
N GLY A 33 7.84 -3.95 -13.72
CA GLY A 33 7.30 -3.31 -14.92
C GLY A 33 5.84 -2.90 -14.81
N HIS A 34 5.27 -2.87 -13.61
CA HIS A 34 3.89 -2.45 -13.40
C HIS A 34 3.76 -0.92 -13.32
N THR A 35 2.55 -0.44 -13.58
CA THR A 35 2.17 0.96 -13.36
C THR A 35 1.65 1.13 -11.92
N VAL A 36 2.17 2.11 -11.20
CA VAL A 36 1.75 2.46 -9.84
C VAL A 36 1.11 3.84 -9.82
N HIS A 37 -0.14 3.91 -9.39
CA HIS A 37 -0.81 5.16 -9.02
C HIS A 37 -0.63 5.39 -7.51
N LEU A 38 0.31 6.25 -7.16
CA LEU A 38 0.70 6.50 -5.77
C LEU A 38 -0.11 7.65 -5.16
N VAL A 39 -0.67 7.42 -3.98
CA VAL A 39 -1.27 8.44 -3.14
C VAL A 39 -0.57 8.44 -1.79
N VAL A 40 -0.13 9.60 -1.30
CA VAL A 40 0.49 9.73 0.02
C VAL A 40 -0.29 10.77 0.82
N SER A 41 -0.79 10.37 1.99
CA SER A 41 -1.50 11.31 2.89
C SER A 41 -0.55 12.36 3.45
N THR A 42 -1.09 13.50 3.91
CA THR A 42 -0.28 14.53 4.59
C THR A 42 0.49 13.97 5.79
N ALA A 43 -0.14 13.09 6.58
CA ALA A 43 0.53 12.43 7.70
C ALA A 43 1.58 11.41 7.24
N GLY A 44 1.37 10.73 6.11
CA GLY A 44 2.35 9.82 5.50
C GLY A 44 3.66 10.55 5.12
N TRP A 45 3.55 11.74 4.53
CA TRP A 45 4.72 12.58 4.26
C TRP A 45 5.50 12.97 5.52
N ARG A 46 4.80 13.17 6.64
CA ARG A 46 5.46 13.43 7.93
C ARG A 46 6.21 12.19 8.43
N VAL A 47 5.61 11.00 8.32
CA VAL A 47 6.27 9.74 8.68
C VAL A 47 7.50 9.49 7.81
N PHE A 48 7.47 9.83 6.51
CA PHE A 48 8.66 9.74 5.64
C PHE A 48 9.83 10.56 6.17
N LYS A 49 9.56 11.78 6.67
CA LYS A 49 10.60 12.60 7.29
C LYS A 49 11.15 11.96 8.54
N GLU A 50 10.27 11.48 9.41
CA GLU A 50 10.64 10.95 10.73
C GLU A 50 11.37 9.60 10.63
N GLU A 51 11.00 8.73 9.69
CA GLU A 51 11.55 7.38 9.57
C GLU A 51 12.63 7.22 8.50
N LEU A 52 12.56 8.00 7.42
CA LEU A 52 13.44 7.86 6.25
C LEU A 52 14.35 9.08 6.03
N GLY A 53 14.29 10.07 6.94
CA GLY A 53 15.16 11.26 6.88
C GLY A 53 14.82 12.24 5.76
N PHE A 54 13.62 12.13 5.18
CA PHE A 54 13.25 12.90 3.99
C PHE A 54 12.77 14.34 4.29
N ALA A 55 13.16 15.30 3.45
CA ALA A 55 12.71 16.69 3.54
C ALA A 55 11.31 16.89 2.91
N VAL A 56 10.26 17.00 3.73
CA VAL A 56 8.85 17.16 3.31
C VAL A 56 8.59 18.24 2.24
N THR A 57 9.47 19.24 2.13
CA THR A 57 9.37 20.34 1.17
C THR A 57 9.63 19.94 -0.28
N ASP A 58 10.37 18.86 -0.54
CA ASP A 58 10.73 18.44 -1.90
C ASP A 58 10.18 17.05 -2.26
N ARG A 59 8.85 16.95 -2.26
CA ARG A 59 8.14 15.67 -2.51
C ARG A 59 8.48 15.10 -3.88
N GLU A 60 8.55 15.94 -4.90
CA GLU A 60 8.85 15.53 -6.27
C GLU A 60 10.29 15.03 -6.40
N GLY A 61 11.26 15.72 -5.78
CA GLY A 61 12.64 15.27 -5.70
C GLY A 61 12.76 13.87 -5.11
N PHE A 62 12.10 13.59 -3.98
CA PHE A 62 12.12 12.24 -3.40
C PHE A 62 11.48 11.18 -4.28
N LEU A 63 10.33 11.46 -4.88
CA LEU A 63 9.69 10.49 -5.76
C LEU A 63 10.58 10.17 -6.96
N ASN A 64 11.27 11.17 -7.51
CA ASN A 64 12.24 10.98 -8.57
C ASN A 64 13.47 10.20 -8.08
N ASP A 65 14.09 10.60 -6.98
CA ASP A 65 15.31 9.94 -6.50
C ASP A 65 15.06 8.49 -6.04
N THR A 66 13.89 8.21 -5.48
CA THR A 66 13.54 6.89 -4.95
C THR A 66 13.05 5.94 -6.04
N PHE A 67 12.25 6.41 -6.99
CA PHE A 67 11.51 5.53 -7.91
C PHE A 67 11.88 5.67 -9.39
N LYS A 68 12.75 6.60 -9.76
CA LYS A 68 13.17 6.76 -11.17
C LYS A 68 14.10 5.63 -11.60
N GLY A 69 14.01 5.26 -12.87
CA GLY A 69 14.89 4.25 -13.49
C GLY A 69 14.37 2.82 -13.42
N HIS A 70 13.26 2.57 -12.71
CA HIS A 70 12.55 1.30 -12.81
C HIS A 70 11.83 1.15 -14.16
N PRO A 71 11.61 -0.08 -14.65
CA PRO A 71 10.93 -0.33 -15.92
C PRO A 71 9.43 -0.01 -15.91
N GLY A 72 8.80 0.06 -14.73
CA GLY A 72 7.41 0.46 -14.55
C GLY A 72 7.19 1.98 -14.57
N SER A 73 5.92 2.39 -14.52
CA SER A 73 5.52 3.81 -14.56
C SER A 73 4.93 4.25 -13.23
N LEU A 74 5.40 5.37 -12.68
CA LEU A 74 4.84 5.98 -11.47
C LEU A 74 3.96 7.18 -11.83
N HIS A 75 2.75 7.21 -11.30
CA HIS A 75 1.84 8.36 -11.34
C HIS A 75 1.50 8.77 -9.91
N TYR A 76 2.04 9.89 -9.45
CA TYR A 76 1.69 10.44 -8.15
C TYR A 76 0.44 11.31 -8.23
N HIS A 77 -0.52 11.05 -7.34
CA HIS A 77 -1.73 11.85 -7.18
C HIS A 77 -1.76 12.49 -5.78
N PRO A 78 -1.85 13.83 -5.68
CA PRO A 78 -2.04 14.48 -4.40
C PRO A 78 -3.30 13.97 -3.68
N VAL A 79 -3.22 13.72 -2.37
CA VAL A 79 -4.36 13.17 -1.61
C VAL A 79 -5.63 14.03 -1.64
N ALA A 80 -5.48 15.34 -1.90
CA ALA A 80 -6.60 16.27 -2.03
C ALA A 80 -7.22 16.28 -3.45
N ASP A 81 -6.59 15.65 -4.44
CA ASP A 81 -7.06 15.64 -5.82
C ASP A 81 -8.15 14.58 -6.03
N ILE A 82 -9.36 14.89 -5.56
CA ILE A 82 -10.54 14.04 -5.78
C ILE A 82 -11.00 13.97 -7.25
N GLY A 83 -10.36 14.72 -8.15
CA GLY A 83 -10.59 14.68 -9.61
C GLY A 83 -9.68 13.68 -10.35
N ALA A 84 -8.70 13.09 -9.67
CA ALA A 84 -7.78 12.11 -10.25
C ALA A 84 -8.52 10.88 -10.80
N SER A 85 -7.92 10.23 -11.81
CA SER A 85 -8.54 9.10 -12.52
C SER A 85 -8.98 7.97 -11.60
N ILE A 86 -8.19 7.69 -10.55
CA ILE A 86 -8.45 6.63 -9.56
C ILE A 86 -9.66 6.92 -8.65
N ALA A 87 -10.25 8.12 -8.70
CA ALA A 87 -11.50 8.45 -8.01
C ALA A 87 -12.76 7.95 -8.75
N SER A 88 -12.59 7.38 -9.96
CA SER A 88 -13.68 6.84 -10.79
C SER A 88 -13.58 5.33 -10.98
N GLY A 89 -14.72 4.65 -10.89
CA GLY A 89 -14.82 3.22 -11.22
C GLY A 89 -14.62 2.90 -12.70
N SER A 90 -14.82 3.86 -13.60
CA SER A 90 -14.56 3.64 -15.04
C SER A 90 -13.06 3.49 -15.35
N PHE A 91 -12.19 4.05 -14.50
CA PHE A 91 -10.74 3.86 -14.61
C PHE A 91 -10.37 2.50 -14.02
N ARG A 92 -9.78 1.61 -14.84
CA ARG A 92 -9.50 0.23 -14.45
C ARG A 92 -8.09 0.09 -13.87
N VAL A 93 -8.03 -0.54 -12.71
CA VAL A 93 -6.81 -0.98 -12.02
C VAL A 93 -7.06 -2.38 -11.46
N GLU A 94 -6.00 -3.14 -11.27
CA GLU A 94 -6.05 -4.54 -10.80
C GLU A 94 -6.30 -4.64 -9.29
N GLY A 95 -6.08 -3.55 -8.55
CA GLY A 95 -6.39 -3.46 -7.13
C GLY A 95 -5.75 -2.25 -6.46
N MET A 96 -6.05 -2.09 -5.18
CA MET A 96 -5.45 -1.08 -4.32
C MET A 96 -4.82 -1.70 -3.09
N ILE A 97 -3.65 -1.19 -2.71
CA ILE A 97 -2.97 -1.52 -1.47
C ILE A 97 -2.80 -0.24 -0.66
N ILE A 98 -3.15 -0.25 0.63
CA ILE A 98 -2.77 0.81 1.57
C ILE A 98 -1.72 0.27 2.55
N MET A 99 -0.46 0.69 2.40
CA MET A 99 0.69 0.17 3.15
C MET A 99 1.70 1.29 3.45
N PRO A 100 1.92 1.64 4.73
CA PRO A 100 1.13 1.26 5.89
C PRO A 100 -0.25 1.96 5.90
N CYS A 101 -1.22 1.36 6.58
CA CYS A 101 -2.58 1.86 6.78
C CYS A 101 -2.76 2.35 8.23
N SER A 102 -3.04 3.64 8.41
CA SER A 102 -3.37 4.22 9.71
C SER A 102 -4.76 3.82 10.14
N MET A 103 -4.99 3.74 11.45
CA MET A 103 -6.32 3.42 11.96
C MET A 103 -7.38 4.48 11.61
N GLY A 104 -6.96 5.73 11.42
CA GLY A 104 -7.81 6.80 10.89
C GLY A 104 -8.27 6.52 9.45
N THR A 105 -7.34 6.17 8.56
CA THR A 105 -7.69 5.79 7.18
C THR A 105 -8.53 4.52 7.15
N LEU A 106 -8.18 3.51 7.97
CA LEU A 106 -8.95 2.27 8.08
C LEU A 106 -10.40 2.54 8.50
N SER A 107 -10.61 3.42 9.49
CA SER A 107 -11.94 3.86 9.91
C SER A 107 -12.69 4.58 8.78
N ALA A 108 -12.02 5.49 8.06
CA ALA A 108 -12.62 6.22 6.95
C ALA A 108 -13.09 5.28 5.84
N VAL A 109 -12.29 4.27 5.49
CA VAL A 109 -12.65 3.23 4.51
C VAL A 109 -13.79 2.35 5.02
N ALA A 110 -13.71 1.88 6.28
CA ALA A 110 -14.76 1.07 6.89
C ALA A 110 -16.12 1.77 6.92
N ASN A 111 -16.14 3.10 7.00
CA ASN A 111 -17.35 3.89 7.08
C ASN A 111 -17.72 4.60 5.78
N GLY A 112 -17.02 4.33 4.68
CA GLY A 112 -17.32 4.93 3.36
C GLY A 112 -17.23 6.45 3.36
N ALA A 113 -16.33 7.03 4.16
CA ALA A 113 -16.25 8.48 4.37
C ALA A 113 -15.95 9.24 3.07
N SER A 114 -15.09 8.66 2.22
CA SER A 114 -14.73 9.20 0.89
C SER A 114 -14.39 10.70 0.89
N ASP A 115 -13.75 11.16 1.95
CA ASP A 115 -13.44 12.56 2.27
C ASP A 115 -12.15 13.09 1.62
N ASN A 116 -11.36 12.21 1.01
CA ASN A 116 -10.17 12.54 0.23
C ASN A 116 -9.89 11.45 -0.83
N LEU A 117 -8.87 11.63 -1.67
CA LEU A 117 -8.57 10.70 -2.75
C LEU A 117 -8.23 9.28 -2.26
N MET A 118 -7.57 9.15 -1.09
CA MET A 118 -7.21 7.84 -0.53
C MET A 118 -8.46 7.03 -0.17
N SER A 119 -9.36 7.61 0.63
CA SER A 119 -10.60 6.94 1.04
C SER A 119 -11.55 6.78 -0.14
N ARG A 120 -11.57 7.72 -1.09
CA ARG A 120 -12.34 7.64 -2.33
C ARG A 120 -11.88 6.50 -3.24
N ALA A 121 -10.59 6.34 -3.48
CA ALA A 121 -10.07 5.26 -4.32
C ALA A 121 -10.34 3.88 -3.70
N ALA A 122 -10.28 3.76 -2.38
CA ALA A 122 -10.64 2.54 -1.66
C ALA A 122 -12.15 2.22 -1.77
N ASP A 123 -13.01 3.24 -1.66
CA ASP A 123 -14.45 3.12 -1.90
C ASP A 123 -14.76 2.65 -3.34
N VAL A 124 -14.00 3.14 -4.33
CA VAL A 124 -14.08 2.64 -5.71
C VAL A 124 -13.73 1.16 -5.78
N MET A 125 -12.70 0.68 -5.08
CA MET A 125 -12.38 -0.75 -5.09
C MET A 125 -13.52 -1.59 -4.51
N LEU A 126 -14.10 -1.15 -3.40
CA LEU A 126 -15.21 -1.84 -2.75
C LEU A 126 -16.44 -1.92 -3.67
N LYS A 127 -16.89 -0.79 -4.23
CA LYS A 127 -18.12 -0.75 -5.04
C LYS A 127 -17.98 -1.47 -6.39
N GLU A 128 -16.77 -1.54 -6.93
CA GLU A 128 -16.47 -2.23 -8.20
C GLU A 128 -16.07 -3.71 -7.98
N GLY A 129 -16.05 -4.20 -6.74
CA GLY A 129 -15.66 -5.58 -6.42
C GLY A 129 -14.19 -5.90 -6.74
N ARG A 130 -13.31 -4.90 -6.69
CA ARG A 130 -11.88 -5.04 -6.99
C ARG A 130 -11.08 -5.37 -5.73
N PRO A 131 -9.92 -6.04 -5.87
CA PRO A 131 -9.04 -6.32 -4.75
C PRO A 131 -8.64 -5.05 -3.98
N LEU A 132 -8.87 -5.08 -2.66
CA LEU A 132 -8.41 -4.06 -1.72
C LEU A 132 -7.63 -4.76 -0.59
N VAL A 133 -6.40 -4.30 -0.37
CA VAL A 133 -5.51 -4.77 0.70
C VAL A 133 -5.20 -3.61 1.63
N LEU A 134 -5.45 -3.79 2.93
CA LEU A 134 -5.07 -2.83 3.96
C LEU A 134 -4.02 -3.45 4.87
N VAL A 135 -2.91 -2.74 5.06
CA VAL A 135 -1.80 -3.17 5.92
C VAL A 135 -1.74 -2.31 7.18
N PRO A 136 -2.61 -2.54 8.17
CA PRO A 136 -2.61 -1.72 9.37
C PRO A 136 -1.34 -1.93 10.19
N ARG A 137 -0.78 -0.83 10.71
CA ARG A 137 0.30 -0.86 11.69
C ARG A 137 -0.14 -0.09 12.92
N GLU A 138 -0.52 -0.82 13.96
CA GLU A 138 -0.91 -0.28 15.27
C GLU A 138 -0.75 -1.35 16.34
N THR A 139 -0.40 -0.96 17.55
CA THR A 139 -0.43 -1.83 18.73
C THR A 139 -0.39 -1.00 20.02
N PRO A 140 -1.22 -1.29 21.04
CA PRO A 140 -2.29 -2.30 21.07
C PRO A 140 -3.52 -1.89 20.26
N LEU A 141 -4.46 -2.83 20.09
CA LEU A 141 -5.74 -2.58 19.41
C LEU A 141 -6.87 -2.43 20.42
N HIS A 142 -7.75 -1.44 20.21
CA HIS A 142 -9.01 -1.33 20.93
C HIS A 142 -10.19 -1.82 20.07
N ALA A 143 -11.37 -1.98 20.68
CA ALA A 143 -12.57 -2.56 20.05
C ALA A 143 -12.92 -1.90 18.71
N ILE A 144 -12.91 -0.56 18.62
CA ILE A 144 -13.24 0.15 17.36
C ILE A 144 -12.28 -0.23 16.21
N HIS A 145 -10.99 -0.45 16.46
CA HIS A 145 -10.06 -0.91 15.42
C HIS A 145 -10.46 -2.30 14.92
N LEU A 146 -10.76 -3.21 15.86
CA LEU A 146 -11.14 -4.60 15.56
C LEU A 146 -12.47 -4.67 14.82
N GLU A 147 -13.46 -3.87 15.22
CA GLU A 147 -14.77 -3.81 14.56
C GLU A 147 -14.66 -3.29 13.13
N ASN A 148 -13.89 -2.23 12.89
CA ASN A 148 -13.66 -1.72 11.54
C ASN A 148 -12.91 -2.73 10.67
N MET A 149 -11.88 -3.39 11.21
CA MET A 149 -11.15 -4.47 10.50
C MET A 149 -12.07 -5.64 10.18
N LEU A 150 -12.90 -6.08 11.12
CA LEU A 150 -13.87 -7.16 10.91
C LEU A 150 -14.90 -6.80 9.84
N LYS A 151 -15.44 -5.58 9.89
CA LYS A 151 -16.39 -5.07 8.89
C LYS A 151 -15.81 -5.17 7.49
N LEU A 152 -14.60 -4.64 7.30
CA LEU A 152 -13.91 -4.66 6.00
C LEU A 152 -13.55 -6.08 5.55
N ALA A 153 -13.08 -6.94 6.47
CA ALA A 153 -12.79 -8.33 6.16
C ALA A 153 -14.04 -9.09 5.65
N ARG A 154 -15.22 -8.83 6.25
CA ARG A 154 -16.50 -9.39 5.79
C ARG A 154 -16.92 -8.90 4.40
N LEU A 155 -16.41 -7.75 3.95
CA LEU A 155 -16.62 -7.22 2.60
C LEU A 155 -15.59 -7.73 1.58
N GLY A 156 -14.70 -8.65 1.99
CA GLY A 156 -13.68 -9.22 1.11
C GLY A 156 -12.35 -8.45 1.07
N VAL A 157 -12.22 -7.38 1.86
CA VAL A 157 -10.94 -6.66 2.00
C VAL A 157 -9.92 -7.55 2.71
N ARG A 158 -8.70 -7.62 2.19
CA ARG A 158 -7.60 -8.33 2.84
C ARG A 158 -7.00 -7.43 3.92
N ILE A 159 -7.18 -7.81 5.17
CA ILE A 159 -6.54 -7.15 6.32
C ILE A 159 -5.23 -7.90 6.62
N ILE A 160 -4.09 -7.27 6.34
CA ILE A 160 -2.75 -7.85 6.51
C ILE A 160 -1.94 -6.96 7.45
N PRO A 161 -2.11 -7.06 8.77
CA PRO A 161 -1.37 -6.20 9.70
C PRO A 161 0.15 -6.34 9.52
N ALA A 162 0.90 -5.26 9.77
CA ALA A 162 2.37 -5.25 9.70
C ALA A 162 3.02 -6.08 10.82
N MET A 163 2.92 -7.40 10.71
CA MET A 163 3.34 -8.41 11.67
C MET A 163 4.26 -9.42 10.96
N PRO A 164 5.53 -9.06 10.69
CA PRO A 164 6.44 -9.93 9.94
C PRO A 164 6.74 -11.21 10.71
N ALA A 165 6.91 -12.31 9.97
CA ALA A 165 7.20 -13.61 10.56
C ALA A 165 8.71 -13.85 10.72
N PHE A 166 9.08 -14.74 11.64
CA PHE A 166 10.48 -15.07 11.93
C PHE A 166 10.87 -16.48 11.49
N TYR A 167 9.92 -17.29 11.03
CA TYR A 167 10.17 -18.69 10.69
C TYR A 167 11.08 -18.91 9.48
N HIS A 168 11.28 -17.88 8.65
CA HIS A 168 12.18 -17.92 7.50
C HIS A 168 13.62 -17.52 7.87
N GLY A 169 13.92 -17.35 9.17
CA GLY A 169 15.24 -17.01 9.68
C GLY A 169 15.79 -15.68 9.14
N PRO A 170 15.06 -14.55 9.24
CA PRO A 170 15.51 -13.25 8.75
C PRO A 170 16.85 -12.86 9.38
N GLN A 171 17.80 -12.40 8.55
CA GLN A 171 19.12 -11.95 8.98
C GLN A 171 19.24 -10.42 8.97
N SER A 172 18.26 -9.74 8.36
CA SER A 172 18.25 -8.29 8.21
C SER A 172 16.84 -7.71 8.36
N MET A 173 16.77 -6.39 8.55
CA MET A 173 15.50 -5.68 8.49
C MET A 173 14.83 -5.80 7.12
N ASP A 174 15.64 -5.82 6.06
CA ASP A 174 15.18 -6.01 4.69
C ASP A 174 14.43 -7.34 4.50
N ASP A 175 14.85 -8.42 5.16
CA ASP A 175 14.13 -9.70 5.11
C ASP A 175 12.72 -9.59 5.71
N LEU A 176 12.57 -8.88 6.83
CA LEU A 176 11.28 -8.62 7.47
C LEU A 176 10.38 -7.72 6.61
N ILE A 177 10.99 -6.72 5.96
CA ILE A 177 10.29 -5.81 5.03
C ILE A 177 9.81 -6.59 3.80
N ASN A 178 10.70 -7.35 3.17
CA ASN A 178 10.41 -8.17 2.00
C ASN A 178 9.38 -9.25 2.30
N PHE A 179 9.38 -9.82 3.51
CA PHE A 179 8.33 -10.73 3.96
C PHE A 179 6.95 -10.06 3.91
N MET A 180 6.81 -8.87 4.51
CA MET A 180 5.54 -8.14 4.51
C MET A 180 5.08 -7.76 3.10
N VAL A 181 5.99 -7.25 2.26
CA VAL A 181 5.69 -6.90 0.86
C VAL A 181 5.28 -8.15 0.10
N GLY A 182 6.00 -9.26 0.24
CA GLY A 182 5.64 -10.51 -0.39
C GLY A 182 4.27 -11.03 0.04
N LYS A 183 3.91 -10.96 1.33
CA LYS A 183 2.57 -11.34 1.79
C LYS A 183 1.46 -10.52 1.15
N VAL A 184 1.70 -9.23 0.87
CA VAL A 184 0.77 -8.39 0.13
C VAL A 184 0.66 -8.83 -1.33
N LEU A 185 1.79 -9.09 -1.99
CA LEU A 185 1.82 -9.54 -3.38
C LEU A 185 1.15 -10.91 -3.57
N ASP A 186 1.38 -11.87 -2.67
CA ASP A 186 0.68 -13.16 -2.62
C ASP A 186 -0.85 -12.98 -2.60
N ASN A 187 -1.37 -12.00 -1.85
CA ASN A 187 -2.82 -11.74 -1.73
C ASN A 187 -3.43 -11.06 -2.96
N LEU A 188 -2.59 -10.60 -3.89
CA LEU A 188 -2.97 -10.11 -5.21
C LEU A 188 -2.64 -11.10 -6.33
N ASN A 189 -2.16 -12.30 -5.99
CA ASN A 189 -1.67 -13.31 -6.92
C ASN A 189 -0.55 -12.78 -7.85
N ILE A 190 0.36 -11.97 -7.30
CA ILE A 190 1.54 -11.48 -8.01
C ILE A 190 2.72 -12.37 -7.62
N GLU A 191 3.30 -13.06 -8.60
CA GLU A 191 4.45 -13.92 -8.38
C GLU A 191 5.70 -13.11 -8.01
N HIS A 192 6.47 -13.60 -7.03
CA HIS A 192 7.69 -12.95 -6.55
C HIS A 192 8.65 -13.94 -5.88
N HIS A 193 9.87 -13.49 -5.62
CA HIS A 193 10.91 -14.23 -4.89
C HIS A 193 11.44 -13.45 -3.66
N LEU A 194 10.65 -12.55 -3.08
CA LEU A 194 11.04 -11.68 -1.97
C LEU A 194 11.39 -12.43 -0.66
N PHE A 195 10.82 -13.61 -0.44
CA PHE A 195 11.14 -14.45 0.71
C PHE A 195 10.95 -15.93 0.33
N ARG A 196 11.59 -16.84 1.07
CA ARG A 196 11.48 -18.29 0.88
C ARG A 196 10.10 -18.79 1.32
N ARG A 197 9.38 -19.51 0.45
CA ARG A 197 8.06 -20.04 0.83
C ARG A 197 8.23 -21.15 1.87
N TRP A 198 7.20 -21.34 2.69
CA TRP A 198 7.21 -22.41 3.68
C TRP A 198 7.31 -23.78 2.99
N GLY A 199 8.33 -24.58 3.35
CA GLY A 199 8.53 -25.93 2.82
C GLY A 199 9.35 -26.03 1.53
N GLU A 200 9.67 -24.90 0.87
CA GLU A 200 10.82 -24.83 -0.05
C GLU A 200 12.12 -24.92 0.74
#